data_AF-A0A8T3NEW7-F1
#
_entry.id   AF-A0A8T3NEW7-F1
#
_cell.length_a   1.000
_cell.length_b   1.000
_cell.length_c   1.000
_cell.angle_alpha   90.00
_cell.angle_beta   90.00
_cell.angle_gamma   90.00
#
_symmetry.space_group_name_H-M   'P 1'
#
loop_
_entity.id
_entity.type
_entity.pdbx_description
1 polymer ?
#
loop_
_entity_poly.entity_id
_entity_poly.type
_entity_poly.pdbx_seq_one_letter_code
_entity_poly.pdbx_strand_id
1 'polypeptide(L)'
;AAIARAGVEASPRYGATETGTVGYGCLAPETSDDLHLYHDLRALIQAGADGAAAGLPPRALLYSTLRLRAPLVLLNASLGDQGTIVQWACGCPLERLGWTTHLHTIRSFEKLTSGGMAFLDTVVIRVLEEALPARFGGGPTDYQLVEDESSEGQPRLRLLVHPVVGPLDEAAVADVFLKAIGPGSGVERLMGLLWREAGFIRVERQPPRATASGKIRHLHVERHAAAGLSSASPS
;
A
#
# COMPACT_ATOMS: atom_id res chain seq x y z
N ALA A 1 -1.74 -15.21 -13.78
CA ALA A 1 -1.46 -16.40 -14.61
C ALA A 1 -2.31 -17.63 -14.26
N ALA A 2 -2.49 -18.00 -12.99
CA ALA A 2 -3.34 -19.16 -12.62
C ALA A 2 -4.85 -18.93 -12.89
N ILE A 3 -5.37 -17.75 -12.54
CA ILE A 3 -6.80 -17.39 -12.68
C ILE A 3 -7.25 -17.42 -14.16
N ALA A 4 -6.50 -16.76 -15.05
CA ALA A 4 -6.80 -16.73 -16.48
C ALA A 4 -6.77 -18.13 -17.14
N ARG A 5 -5.86 -19.03 -16.69
CA ARG A 5 -5.80 -20.41 -17.19
C ARG A 5 -7.03 -21.26 -16.83
N ALA A 6 -7.78 -20.86 -15.81
CA ALA A 6 -9.05 -21.49 -15.44
C ALA A 6 -10.25 -20.91 -16.21
N GLY A 7 -10.03 -19.98 -17.16
CA GLY A 7 -11.11 -19.29 -17.87
C GLY A 7 -11.86 -18.28 -17.01
N VAL A 8 -11.26 -17.84 -15.90
CA VAL A 8 -11.85 -16.87 -14.96
C VAL A 8 -11.20 -15.51 -15.17
N GLU A 9 -11.99 -14.45 -15.04
CA GLU A 9 -11.54 -13.06 -15.09
C GLU A 9 -11.57 -12.44 -13.69
N ALA A 10 -10.52 -11.68 -13.36
CA ALA A 10 -10.45 -10.96 -12.09
C ALA A 10 -10.95 -9.52 -12.29
N SER A 11 -11.85 -9.08 -11.41
CA SER A 11 -12.33 -7.69 -11.36
C SER A 11 -11.87 -7.03 -10.07
N PRO A 12 -11.16 -5.89 -10.12
CA PRO A 12 -10.74 -5.21 -8.90
C PRO A 12 -11.94 -4.65 -8.13
N ARG A 13 -11.80 -4.58 -6.81
CA ARG A 13 -12.76 -3.89 -5.93
C ARG A 13 -11.95 -3.04 -4.98
N TYR A 14 -12.37 -1.80 -4.81
CA TYR A 14 -11.72 -0.88 -3.88
C TYR A 14 -12.70 -0.39 -2.83
N GLY A 15 -12.21 -0.21 -1.61
CA GLY A 15 -13.00 0.21 -0.46
C GLY A 15 -12.18 0.31 0.81
N ALA A 16 -12.79 0.90 1.83
CA ALA A 16 -12.24 0.95 3.18
C ALA A 16 -13.34 0.57 4.19
N THR A 17 -12.96 0.24 5.42
CA THR A 17 -13.93 -0.08 6.49
C THR A 17 -14.88 1.10 6.74
N GLU A 18 -14.35 2.31 6.65
CA GLU A 18 -15.06 3.57 6.90
C GLU A 18 -16.06 3.92 5.78
N THR A 19 -15.77 3.50 4.54
CA THR A 19 -16.52 3.93 3.33
C THR A 19 -17.26 2.78 2.65
N GLY A 20 -17.04 1.55 3.08
CA GLY A 20 -17.44 0.36 2.36
C GLY A 20 -16.80 0.29 0.99
N THR A 21 -17.51 -0.27 0.01
CA THR A 21 -17.03 -0.33 -1.38
C THR A 21 -17.10 1.02 -2.03
N VAL A 22 -15.96 1.53 -2.47
CA VAL A 22 -15.77 2.79 -3.20
C VAL A 22 -16.07 2.61 -4.69
N GLY A 23 -15.73 1.46 -5.26
CA GLY A 23 -16.13 1.12 -6.63
C GLY A 23 -15.71 -0.29 -7.05
N TYR A 24 -16.11 -0.66 -8.26
CA TYR A 24 -15.82 -1.97 -8.88
C TYR A 24 -15.13 -1.81 -10.22
N GLY A 25 -14.36 -2.84 -10.56
CA GLY A 25 -13.56 -2.90 -11.76
C GLY A 25 -14.37 -2.61 -13.02
N CYS A 26 -13.76 -1.81 -13.89
CA CYS A 26 -14.26 -1.62 -15.24
C CYS A 26 -14.31 -2.98 -15.96
N LEU A 27 -15.38 -3.22 -16.72
CA LEU A 27 -15.53 -4.41 -17.56
C LEU A 27 -14.93 -4.20 -18.97
N ALA A 28 -14.35 -3.03 -19.20
CA ALA A 28 -13.54 -2.70 -20.37
C ALA A 28 -12.35 -1.81 -19.92
N PRO A 29 -11.48 -2.31 -19.02
CA PRO A 29 -10.47 -1.49 -18.36
C PRO A 29 -9.30 -1.14 -19.29
N GLU A 30 -8.77 0.09 -19.20
CA GLU A 30 -7.47 0.43 -19.80
C GLU A 30 -6.28 -0.05 -18.95
N THR A 31 -6.47 -0.13 -17.63
CA THR A 31 -5.44 -0.56 -16.68
C THR A 31 -5.99 -1.61 -15.73
N SER A 32 -5.15 -2.52 -15.24
CA SER A 32 -5.60 -3.69 -14.45
C SER A 32 -6.32 -3.35 -13.15
N ASP A 33 -6.10 -2.16 -12.59
CA ASP A 33 -6.76 -1.66 -11.37
C ASP A 33 -7.82 -0.59 -11.66
N ASP A 34 -8.22 -0.40 -12.92
CA ASP A 34 -9.27 0.54 -13.32
C ASP A 34 -10.63 0.12 -12.78
N LEU A 35 -11.29 1.05 -12.10
CA LEU A 35 -12.60 0.86 -11.51
C LEU A 35 -13.52 2.06 -11.73
N HIS A 36 -14.82 1.78 -11.79
CA HIS A 36 -15.86 2.79 -11.75
C HIS A 36 -16.10 3.24 -10.32
N LEU A 37 -15.84 4.51 -10.06
CA LEU A 37 -16.17 5.15 -8.80
C LEU A 37 -17.69 5.28 -8.67
N TYR A 38 -18.22 4.85 -7.52
CA TYR A 38 -19.60 5.11 -7.12
C TYR A 38 -19.78 6.56 -6.70
N HIS A 39 -19.60 7.46 -7.67
CA HIS A 39 -19.53 8.89 -7.48
C HIS A 39 -20.89 9.54 -7.14
N ASP A 40 -21.97 8.76 -7.27
CA ASP A 40 -23.32 9.07 -6.78
C ASP A 40 -23.46 8.84 -5.26
N LEU A 41 -22.61 8.00 -4.66
CA LEU A 41 -22.64 7.67 -3.24
C LEU A 41 -21.55 8.38 -2.43
N ARG A 42 -20.51 8.86 -3.09
CA ARG A 42 -19.34 9.51 -2.48
C ARG A 42 -18.65 10.45 -3.47
N ALA A 43 -17.99 11.47 -2.96
CA ALA A 43 -17.09 12.30 -3.76
C ALA A 43 -15.64 11.99 -3.36
N LEU A 44 -14.79 11.77 -4.37
CA LEU A 44 -13.34 11.71 -4.20
C LEU A 44 -12.74 12.86 -4.99
N ILE A 45 -11.79 13.56 -4.36
CA ILE A 45 -10.92 14.53 -5.04
C ILE A 45 -9.46 14.16 -4.77
N GLN A 46 -8.56 14.62 -5.63
CA GLN A 46 -7.13 14.53 -5.37
C GLN A 46 -6.66 15.80 -4.65
N ALA A 47 -5.72 15.66 -3.70
CA ALA A 47 -5.23 16.79 -2.91
C ALA A 47 -4.54 17.89 -3.74
N GLY A 48 -4.00 17.56 -4.92
CA GLY A 48 -3.39 18.52 -5.82
C GLY A 48 -2.13 19.17 -5.26
N ALA A 49 -1.75 20.33 -5.80
CA ALA A 49 -0.57 21.07 -5.35
C ALA A 49 -0.69 21.55 -3.89
N ASP A 50 -1.92 21.88 -3.45
CA ASP A 50 -2.20 22.41 -2.12
C ASP A 50 -2.09 21.35 -1.01
N GLY A 51 -2.14 20.05 -1.38
CA GLY A 51 -1.98 18.94 -0.45
C GLY A 51 -0.66 18.94 0.32
N ALA A 52 0.41 19.53 -0.25
CA ALA A 52 1.72 19.59 0.38
C ALA A 52 1.70 20.31 1.74
N ALA A 53 0.87 21.36 1.88
CA ALA A 53 0.71 22.09 3.15
C ALA A 53 0.11 21.22 4.26
N ALA A 54 -0.68 20.20 3.88
CA ALA A 54 -1.26 19.21 4.77
C ALA A 54 -0.43 17.92 4.89
N GLY A 55 0.77 17.87 4.30
CA GLY A 55 1.63 16.69 4.30
C GLY A 55 1.17 15.56 3.37
N LEU A 56 0.26 15.85 2.43
CA LEU A 56 -0.32 14.86 1.53
C LEU A 56 0.38 14.86 0.17
N PRO A 57 0.57 13.69 -0.46
CA PRO A 57 1.02 13.64 -1.85
C PRO A 57 -0.05 14.24 -2.78
N PRO A 58 0.34 14.80 -3.95
CA PRO A 58 -0.62 15.46 -4.85
C PRO A 58 -1.76 14.57 -5.33
N ARG A 59 -1.54 13.26 -5.38
CA ARG A 59 -2.54 12.27 -5.78
C ARG A 59 -3.31 11.65 -4.61
N ALA A 60 -3.10 12.11 -3.38
CA ALA A 60 -3.86 11.64 -2.21
C ALA A 60 -5.36 11.79 -2.46
N LEU A 61 -6.12 10.73 -2.20
CA LEU A 61 -7.56 10.69 -2.35
C LEU A 61 -8.21 11.22 -1.07
N LEU A 62 -9.02 12.26 -1.22
CA LEU A 62 -9.79 12.86 -0.14
C LEU A 62 -11.26 12.49 -0.30
N TYR A 63 -11.81 11.92 0.75
CA TYR A 63 -13.13 11.31 0.77
C TYR A 63 -14.18 12.24 1.38
N SER A 64 -15.28 12.39 0.65
CA SER A 64 -16.48 13.06 1.11
C SER A 64 -17.69 12.14 0.97
N THR A 65 -18.46 12.03 2.04
CA THR A 65 -19.65 11.18 2.09
C THR A 65 -20.84 11.91 1.48
N LEU A 66 -21.48 11.32 0.47
CA LEU A 66 -22.72 11.88 -0.11
C LEU A 66 -23.97 11.13 0.35
N ARG A 67 -23.81 9.87 0.76
CA ARG A 67 -24.93 9.03 1.20
C ARG A 67 -25.39 9.38 2.61
N LEU A 68 -26.63 9.87 2.73
CA LEU A 68 -27.27 10.27 3.99
C LEU A 68 -27.36 9.17 5.08
N ARG A 69 -27.28 7.90 4.69
CA ARG A 69 -27.34 6.75 5.60
C ARG A 69 -25.97 6.11 5.87
N ALA A 70 -24.88 6.76 5.49
CA ALA A 70 -23.55 6.27 5.82
C ALA A 70 -23.32 6.36 7.34
N PRO A 71 -22.61 5.39 7.93
CA PRO A 71 -22.33 5.37 9.37
C PRO A 71 -21.34 6.46 9.81
N LEU A 72 -20.54 6.98 8.87
CA LEU A 72 -19.56 8.04 9.10
C LEU A 72 -19.79 9.17 8.11
N VAL A 73 -19.72 10.41 8.60
CA VAL A 73 -19.70 11.62 7.78
C VAL A 73 -18.25 12.02 7.57
N LEU A 74 -17.76 11.84 6.35
CA LEU A 74 -16.43 12.27 5.93
C LEU A 74 -16.53 13.55 5.10
N LEU A 75 -15.63 14.49 5.33
CA LEU A 75 -15.46 15.69 4.52
C LEU A 75 -13.97 15.87 4.21
N ASN A 76 -13.61 15.67 2.95
CA ASN A 76 -12.23 15.72 2.46
C ASN A 76 -11.23 14.94 3.34
N ALA A 77 -11.65 13.78 3.86
CA ALA A 77 -10.82 12.98 4.74
C ALA A 77 -9.80 12.17 3.93
N SER A 78 -8.51 12.23 4.30
CA SER A 78 -7.51 11.27 3.80
C SER A 78 -7.73 9.92 4.49
N LEU A 79 -7.73 8.84 3.70
CA LEU A 79 -7.70 7.47 4.21
C LEU A 79 -6.37 6.76 3.91
N GLY A 80 -5.34 7.53 3.53
CA GLY A 80 -4.00 7.00 3.30
C GLY A 80 -3.75 6.40 1.93
N ASP A 81 -4.63 6.65 0.96
CA ASP A 81 -4.52 6.13 -0.39
C ASP A 81 -4.46 7.26 -1.41
N GLN A 82 -3.68 7.05 -2.48
CA GLN A 82 -3.56 7.93 -3.63
C GLN A 82 -3.97 7.19 -4.89
N GLY A 83 -4.43 7.93 -5.90
CA GLY A 83 -4.83 7.35 -7.18
C GLY A 83 -5.01 8.43 -8.24
N THR A 84 -5.32 8.02 -9.46
CA THR A 84 -5.65 8.91 -10.57
C THR A 84 -7.16 8.85 -10.82
N ILE A 85 -7.82 10.01 -10.81
CA ILE A 85 -9.25 10.14 -11.12
C ILE A 85 -9.38 10.73 -12.52
N VAL A 86 -10.09 10.04 -13.40
CA VAL A 86 -10.36 10.50 -14.77
C VAL A 86 -11.81 10.24 -15.15
N GLN A 87 -12.32 10.98 -16.12
CA GLN A 87 -13.61 10.72 -16.73
C GLN A 87 -13.40 10.36 -18.20
N TRP A 88 -13.92 9.22 -18.62
CA TRP A 88 -13.88 8.79 -20.01
C TRP A 88 -14.99 7.77 -20.27
N ALA A 89 -15.26 7.50 -21.56
CA ALA A 89 -16.31 6.58 -21.99
C ALA A 89 -15.69 5.23 -22.40
N CYS A 90 -15.79 4.23 -21.52
CA CYS A 90 -15.27 2.88 -21.72
C CYS A 90 -16.24 1.93 -22.48
N GLY A 91 -17.48 2.34 -22.70
CA GLY A 91 -18.56 1.58 -23.31
C GLY A 91 -19.15 0.46 -22.43
N CYS A 92 -18.64 0.25 -21.22
CA CYS A 92 -19.01 -0.89 -20.40
C CYS A 92 -20.40 -0.71 -19.75
N PRO A 93 -21.08 -1.79 -19.30
CA PRO A 93 -22.39 -1.69 -18.65
C PRO A 93 -22.44 -0.73 -17.44
N LEU A 94 -21.34 -0.60 -16.69
CA LEU A 94 -21.26 0.29 -15.52
C LEU A 94 -21.28 1.77 -15.92
N GLU A 95 -20.63 2.13 -17.04
CA GLU A 95 -20.74 3.47 -17.61
C GLU A 95 -22.17 3.75 -18.07
N ARG A 96 -22.83 2.79 -18.72
CA ARG A 96 -24.22 2.95 -19.17
C ARG A 96 -25.20 3.14 -18.01
N LEU A 97 -24.85 2.70 -16.80
CA LEU A 97 -25.59 2.98 -15.57
C LEU A 97 -25.35 4.40 -15.03
N GLY A 98 -24.41 5.15 -15.62
CA GLY A 98 -24.06 6.51 -15.24
C GLY A 98 -22.75 6.62 -14.48
N TRP A 99 -22.07 5.52 -14.14
CA TRP A 99 -20.77 5.58 -13.48
C TRP A 99 -19.66 5.87 -14.49
N THR A 100 -19.44 7.14 -14.83
CA THR A 100 -18.45 7.60 -15.82
C THR A 100 -17.11 8.03 -15.24
N THR A 101 -17.00 8.10 -13.90
CA THR A 101 -15.76 8.46 -13.22
C THR A 101 -14.94 7.20 -12.93
N HIS A 102 -13.73 7.17 -13.47
CA HIS A 102 -12.77 6.10 -13.31
C HIS A 102 -11.73 6.47 -12.25
N LEU A 103 -11.32 5.47 -11.49
CA LEU A 103 -10.21 5.54 -10.53
C LEU A 103 -9.24 4.41 -10.85
N HIS A 104 -7.96 4.73 -10.99
CA HIS A 104 -6.93 3.73 -11.27
C HIS A 104 -5.57 4.13 -10.70
N THR A 105 -4.58 3.26 -10.81
CA THR A 105 -3.25 3.45 -10.22
C THR A 105 -3.33 3.72 -8.71
N ILE A 106 -4.20 2.97 -8.02
CA ILE A 106 -4.51 3.16 -6.60
C ILE A 106 -3.36 2.58 -5.77
N ARG A 107 -2.73 3.39 -4.94
CA ARG A 107 -1.60 2.99 -4.08
C ARG A 107 -1.78 3.60 -2.70
N SER A 108 -1.42 2.88 -1.65
CA SER A 108 -1.37 3.47 -0.32
C SER A 108 -0.10 4.31 -0.13
N PHE A 109 -0.19 5.35 0.71
CA PHE A 109 0.94 6.17 1.14
C PHE A 109 1.01 6.35 2.68
N GLU A 110 -0.05 5.95 3.40
CA GLU A 110 -0.09 5.84 4.88
C GLU A 110 -0.42 4.40 5.34
N LYS A 111 -0.34 3.43 4.41
CA LYS A 111 -0.54 2.01 4.70
C LYS A 111 0.50 1.20 3.94
N LEU A 112 1.16 0.27 4.63
CA LEU A 112 1.99 -0.75 3.99
C LEU A 112 1.05 -1.71 3.25
N THR A 113 1.11 -1.79 1.92
CA THR A 113 0.27 -2.69 1.12
C THR A 113 1.12 -3.66 0.30
N SER A 114 1.88 -4.49 1.01
CA SER A 114 2.79 -5.46 0.40
C SER A 114 2.35 -6.89 0.74
N GLY A 115 2.46 -7.81 -0.23
CA GLY A 115 2.12 -9.23 -0.03
C GLY A 115 0.64 -9.54 0.19
N GLY A 116 -0.27 -8.64 -0.19
CA GLY A 116 -1.73 -8.85 -0.11
C GLY A 116 -2.40 -8.43 1.21
N MET A 117 -1.71 -7.68 2.07
CA MET A 117 -2.27 -7.10 3.31
C MET A 117 -2.07 -5.59 3.36
N ALA A 118 -2.98 -4.89 4.05
CA ALA A 118 -2.84 -3.49 4.42
C ALA A 118 -2.47 -3.40 5.91
N PHE A 119 -1.34 -2.80 6.25
CA PHE A 119 -0.99 -2.47 7.62
C PHE A 119 -1.21 -1.00 7.89
N LEU A 120 -1.75 -0.68 9.07
CA LEU A 120 -1.82 0.69 9.54
C LEU A 120 -0.42 1.16 9.96
N ASP A 121 -0.02 2.35 9.53
CA ASP A 121 1.26 2.97 9.91
C ASP A 121 1.48 2.99 11.43
N THR A 122 0.41 3.19 12.21
CA THR A 122 0.47 3.18 13.68
C THR A 122 0.92 1.84 14.28
N VAL A 123 0.55 0.72 13.65
CA VAL A 123 1.00 -0.61 14.09
C VAL A 123 2.47 -0.79 13.76
N VAL A 124 2.89 -0.42 12.54
CA VAL A 124 4.30 -0.52 12.12
C VAL A 124 5.19 0.35 13.01
N ILE A 125 4.81 1.61 13.25
CA ILE A 125 5.52 2.53 14.14
C ILE A 125 5.67 1.91 15.53
N ARG A 126 4.58 1.43 16.14
CA ARG A 126 4.64 0.77 17.46
C ARG A 126 5.60 -0.43 17.47
N VAL A 127 5.60 -1.24 16.41
CA VAL A 127 6.51 -2.39 16.35
C VAL A 127 7.97 -1.93 16.28
N LEU A 128 8.29 -0.94 15.44
CA LEU A 128 9.66 -0.46 15.24
C LEU A 128 10.18 0.39 16.40
N GLU A 129 9.34 1.19 17.05
CA GLU A 129 9.74 2.10 18.13
C GLU A 129 9.65 1.47 19.52
N GLU A 130 8.79 0.47 19.71
CA GLU A 130 8.53 -0.11 21.04
C GLU A 130 8.84 -1.60 21.08
N ALA A 131 8.20 -2.41 20.24
CA ALA A 131 8.25 -3.87 20.38
C ALA A 131 9.64 -4.45 20.07
N LEU A 132 10.29 -4.00 19.00
CA LEU A 132 11.63 -4.44 18.65
C LEU A 132 12.69 -3.87 19.61
N PRO A 133 12.72 -2.56 19.93
CA PRO A 133 13.66 -2.02 20.91
C PRO A 133 13.52 -2.65 22.30
N ALA A 134 12.30 -2.89 22.77
CA ALA A 134 12.07 -3.54 24.07
C ALA A 134 12.62 -4.98 24.11
N ARG A 135 12.68 -5.67 22.97
CA ARG A 135 13.13 -7.07 22.90
C ARG A 135 14.60 -7.25 22.54
N PHE A 136 15.14 -6.37 21.71
CA PHE A 136 16.47 -6.51 21.10
C PHE A 136 17.41 -5.34 21.38
N GLY A 137 16.94 -4.25 22.00
CA GLY A 137 17.73 -3.04 22.27
C GLY A 137 17.75 -2.06 21.09
N GLY A 138 18.58 -1.02 21.17
CA GLY A 138 18.60 0.06 20.18
C GLY A 138 17.52 1.11 20.39
N GLY A 139 17.51 2.13 19.54
CA GLY A 139 16.53 3.21 19.52
C GLY A 139 15.56 3.14 18.32
N PRO A 140 14.56 4.03 18.29
CA PRO A 140 13.56 4.10 17.22
C PRO A 140 14.13 4.18 15.80
N THR A 141 15.30 4.82 15.66
CA THR A 141 15.98 5.02 14.38
C THR A 141 16.94 3.90 13.99
N ASP A 142 17.04 2.84 14.80
CA ASP A 142 17.87 1.67 14.51
C ASP A 142 17.12 0.58 13.74
N TYR A 143 15.80 0.76 13.57
CA TYR A 143 14.92 -0.17 12.87
C TYR A 143 14.20 0.57 11.74
N GLN A 144 14.18 0.00 10.55
CA GLN A 144 13.44 0.56 9.42
C GLN A 144 12.85 -0.53 8.55
N LEU A 145 11.62 -0.30 8.10
CA LEU A 145 10.97 -1.14 7.12
C LEU A 145 11.15 -0.56 5.72
N VAL A 146 11.50 -1.42 4.78
CA VAL A 146 11.72 -1.06 3.39
C VAL A 146 10.87 -1.95 2.50
N GLU A 147 9.96 -1.35 1.74
CA GLU A 147 9.28 -2.01 0.63
C GLU A 147 10.13 -1.96 -0.63
N ASP A 148 10.21 -3.10 -1.30
CA ASP A 148 10.93 -3.25 -2.56
C ASP A 148 10.29 -4.35 -3.42
N GLU A 149 10.71 -4.46 -4.68
CA GLU A 149 10.33 -5.53 -5.58
C GLU A 149 11.57 -6.35 -5.94
N SER A 150 11.42 -7.68 -5.96
CA SER A 150 12.46 -8.55 -6.51
C SER A 150 12.70 -8.25 -8.00
N SER A 151 13.81 -8.75 -8.54
CA SER A 151 14.06 -8.74 -9.99
C SER A 151 12.97 -9.42 -10.84
N GLU A 152 12.10 -10.24 -10.21
CA GLU A 152 10.95 -10.89 -10.85
C GLU A 152 9.62 -10.16 -10.59
N GLY A 153 9.65 -8.95 -10.03
CA GLY A 153 8.45 -8.14 -9.73
C GLY A 153 7.64 -8.60 -8.51
N GLN A 154 8.14 -9.60 -7.77
CA GLN A 154 7.49 -10.04 -6.52
C GLN A 154 7.73 -9.02 -5.40
N PRO A 155 6.69 -8.59 -4.67
CA PRO A 155 6.83 -7.67 -3.56
C PRO A 155 7.63 -8.30 -2.41
N ARG A 156 8.54 -7.54 -1.83
CA ARG A 156 9.39 -7.94 -0.70
C ARG A 156 9.42 -6.86 0.36
N LEU A 157 9.58 -7.29 1.60
CA LEU A 157 9.71 -6.42 2.75
C LEU A 157 11.06 -6.67 3.43
N ARG A 158 11.87 -5.64 3.55
CA ARG A 158 13.15 -5.70 4.27
C ARG A 158 13.05 -4.95 5.58
N LEU A 159 13.42 -5.61 6.67
CA LEU A 159 13.55 -5.00 7.99
C LEU A 159 15.04 -4.74 8.24
N LEU A 160 15.45 -3.49 8.02
CA LEU A 160 16.80 -3.04 8.30
C LEU A 160 16.96 -2.89 9.81
N VAL A 161 18.00 -3.54 10.35
CA VAL A 161 18.39 -3.38 11.74
C VAL A 161 19.83 -2.89 11.81
N HIS A 162 20.02 -1.72 12.41
CA HIS A 162 21.31 -1.10 12.52
C HIS A 162 22.28 -2.05 13.26
N PRO A 163 23.52 -2.23 12.77
CA PRO A 163 24.53 -3.03 13.44
C PRO A 163 24.82 -2.64 14.91
N VAL A 164 24.48 -1.41 15.33
CA VAL A 164 24.76 -0.86 16.68
C VAL A 164 23.91 -1.53 17.76
N VAL A 165 22.78 -2.13 17.37
CA VAL A 165 21.91 -2.93 18.24
C VAL A 165 22.66 -4.15 18.82
N GLY A 166 23.79 -4.54 18.23
CA GLY A 166 24.57 -5.70 18.67
C GLY A 166 24.09 -7.01 18.04
N PRO A 167 24.71 -8.15 18.36
CA PRO A 167 24.42 -9.43 17.73
C PRO A 167 22.97 -9.87 18.01
N LEU A 168 22.27 -10.30 16.96
CA LEU A 168 20.89 -10.78 17.05
C LEU A 168 20.65 -11.92 16.06
N ASP A 169 19.64 -12.73 16.38
CA ASP A 169 19.11 -13.74 15.48
C ASP A 169 18.07 -13.09 14.56
N GLU A 170 18.39 -13.02 13.27
CA GLU A 170 17.54 -12.44 12.23
C GLU A 170 16.17 -13.14 12.16
N ALA A 171 16.11 -14.45 12.36
CA ALA A 171 14.86 -15.19 12.37
C ALA A 171 13.99 -14.80 13.56
N ALA A 172 14.59 -14.65 14.75
CA ALA A 172 13.88 -14.21 15.94
C ALA A 172 13.34 -12.78 15.80
N VAL A 173 14.06 -11.88 15.13
CA VAL A 173 13.59 -10.51 14.84
C VAL A 173 12.38 -10.55 13.91
N ALA A 174 12.45 -11.34 12.83
CA ALA A 174 11.33 -11.52 11.89
C ALA A 174 10.09 -12.08 12.60
N ASP A 175 10.26 -13.06 13.49
CA ASP A 175 9.17 -13.67 14.27
C ASP A 175 8.49 -12.66 15.20
N VAL A 176 9.26 -11.83 15.90
CA VAL A 176 8.71 -10.79 16.78
C VAL A 176 7.96 -9.75 15.97
N PHE A 177 8.50 -9.33 14.82
CA PHE A 177 7.83 -8.40 13.92
C PHE A 177 6.50 -8.97 13.42
N LEU A 178 6.51 -10.18 12.84
CA LEU A 178 5.30 -10.87 12.33
C LEU A 178 4.25 -11.08 13.42
N LYS A 179 4.65 -11.41 14.64
CA LYS A 179 3.73 -11.56 15.78
C LYS A 179 3.13 -10.23 16.21
N ALA A 180 3.90 -9.15 16.19
CA ALA A 180 3.46 -7.85 16.68
C ALA A 180 2.54 -7.10 15.68
N ILE A 181 2.65 -7.42 14.39
CA ILE A 181 1.80 -6.85 13.33
C ILE A 181 0.49 -7.62 13.09
N GLY A 182 0.35 -8.87 13.56
CA GLY A 182 -0.84 -9.72 13.33
C GLY A 182 -1.58 -10.16 14.60
N PRO A 183 -2.24 -9.25 15.35
CA PRO A 183 -2.98 -9.60 16.56
C PRO A 183 -4.39 -10.18 16.32
N GLY A 184 -4.91 -10.22 15.08
CA GLY A 184 -6.29 -10.62 14.78
C GLY A 184 -6.53 -12.13 14.60
N SER A 185 -7.82 -12.49 14.66
CA SER A 185 -8.32 -13.87 14.69
C SER A 185 -8.12 -14.60 13.35
N GLY A 186 -7.27 -15.64 13.36
CA GLY A 186 -7.23 -16.71 12.36
C GLY A 186 -6.54 -16.36 11.04
N VAL A 187 -7.13 -15.49 10.23
CA VAL A 187 -6.66 -15.18 8.86
C VAL A 187 -5.33 -14.44 8.88
N GLU A 188 -5.17 -13.45 9.77
CA GLU A 188 -3.91 -12.70 9.94
C GLU A 188 -2.75 -13.61 10.40
N ARG A 189 -3.05 -14.62 11.23
CA ARG A 189 -2.06 -15.60 11.71
C ARG A 189 -1.66 -16.59 10.61
N LEU A 190 -2.61 -17.02 9.78
CA LEU A 190 -2.35 -17.88 8.62
C LEU A 190 -1.50 -17.15 7.56
N MET A 191 -1.78 -15.86 7.33
CA MET A 191 -0.99 -15.02 6.43
C MET A 191 0.44 -14.80 6.96
N GLY A 192 0.61 -14.58 8.27
CA GLY A 192 1.94 -14.51 8.88
C GLY A 192 2.77 -15.79 8.68
N LEU A 193 2.13 -16.97 8.70
CA LEU A 193 2.79 -18.25 8.41
C LEU A 193 3.16 -18.39 6.93
N LEU A 194 2.26 -18.03 6.01
CA LEU A 194 2.51 -18.05 4.57
C LEU A 194 3.64 -17.10 4.17
N TRP A 195 3.76 -15.96 4.83
CA TRP A 195 4.83 -15.00 4.58
C TRP A 195 6.18 -15.42 5.11
N ARG A 196 6.21 -16.15 6.23
CA ARG A 196 7.41 -16.82 6.70
C ARG A 196 7.89 -17.85 5.68
N GLU A 197 6.97 -18.67 5.18
CA GLU A 197 7.27 -19.71 4.18
C GLU A 197 7.69 -19.11 2.82
N ALA A 198 7.11 -17.97 2.44
CA ALA A 198 7.44 -17.26 1.21
C ALA A 198 8.68 -16.34 1.31
N GLY A 199 9.31 -16.22 2.50
CA GLY A 199 10.45 -15.31 2.69
C GLY A 199 10.10 -13.84 2.45
N PHE A 200 8.83 -13.46 2.67
CA PHE A 200 8.31 -12.14 2.36
C PHE A 200 8.98 -11.04 3.20
N ILE A 201 9.37 -11.38 4.44
CA ILE A 201 10.16 -10.50 5.32
C ILE A 201 11.59 -11.01 5.39
N ARG A 202 12.54 -10.13 5.08
CA ARG A 202 13.97 -10.39 5.24
C ARG A 202 14.57 -9.38 6.21
N VAL A 203 15.20 -9.86 7.27
CA VAL A 203 15.96 -9.00 8.17
C VAL A 203 17.35 -8.77 7.56
N GLU A 204 17.79 -7.52 7.52
CA GLU A 204 19.11 -7.17 6.99
C GLU A 204 19.86 -6.31 8.02
N ARG A 205 21.10 -6.70 8.32
CA ARG A 205 21.98 -5.99 9.24
C ARG A 205 22.64 -4.80 8.55
N GLN A 206 21.88 -3.74 8.34
CA GLN A 206 22.32 -2.51 7.68
C GLN A 206 21.80 -1.27 8.40
N PRO A 207 22.54 -0.14 8.38
CA PRO A 207 22.03 1.13 8.87
C PRO A 207 20.74 1.54 8.14
N PRO A 208 19.73 2.05 8.84
CA PRO A 208 18.55 2.62 8.22
C PRO A 208 18.88 3.74 7.23
N ARG A 209 18.10 3.82 6.16
CA ARG A 209 18.28 4.76 5.06
C ARG A 209 17.64 6.10 5.40
N ALA A 210 18.43 7.16 5.31
CA ALA A 210 17.95 8.52 5.37
C ALA A 210 17.33 8.95 4.03
N THR A 211 16.29 9.79 4.09
CA THR A 211 15.78 10.51 2.90
C THR A 211 16.82 11.51 2.40
N ALA A 212 16.60 12.09 1.21
CA ALA A 212 17.42 13.19 0.68
C ALA A 212 17.53 14.39 1.64
N SER A 213 16.58 14.54 2.58
CA SER A 213 16.58 15.56 3.63
C SER A 213 17.22 15.12 4.96
N GLY A 214 17.85 13.94 5.01
CA GLY A 214 18.54 13.42 6.19
C GLY A 214 17.64 12.74 7.23
N LYS A 215 16.33 12.61 6.97
CA LYS A 215 15.37 12.00 7.92
C LYS A 215 15.30 10.49 7.74
N ILE A 216 15.34 9.73 8.83
CA ILE A 216 15.02 8.31 8.82
C ILE A 216 13.51 8.17 9.00
N ARG A 217 12.84 7.52 8.05
CA ARG A 217 11.41 7.20 8.13
C ARG A 217 11.22 5.75 8.54
N HIS A 218 10.18 5.46 9.30
CA HIS A 218 9.76 4.09 9.65
C HIS A 218 9.53 3.21 8.42
N LEU A 219 8.93 3.79 7.37
CA LEU A 219 8.73 3.15 6.07
C LEU A 219 9.48 3.90 4.96
N HIS A 220 10.27 3.13 4.21
CA HIS A 220 10.94 3.56 3.00
C HIS A 220 10.47 2.71 1.82
N VAL A 221 10.19 3.33 0.67
CA VAL A 221 9.80 2.62 -0.55
C VAL A 221 10.92 2.80 -1.56
N GLU A 222 11.56 1.70 -1.95
CA GLU A 222 12.55 1.73 -3.02
C GLU A 222 11.86 1.71 -4.37
N ARG A 223 12.12 2.75 -5.17
CA ARG A 223 11.73 2.74 -6.58
C ARG A 223 12.87 2.13 -7.37
N HIS A 224 12.70 0.91 -7.84
CA HIS A 224 13.49 0.43 -8.95
C HIS A 224 13.05 1.21 -10.20
N ALA A 225 13.96 2.03 -10.75
CA ALA A 225 13.75 2.60 -12.07
C ALA A 225 13.62 1.42 -13.04
N ALA A 226 12.50 1.34 -13.77
CA ALA A 226 12.38 0.41 -14.88
C ALA A 226 13.62 0.61 -15.77
N ALA A 227 14.45 -0.43 -15.88
CA ALA A 227 15.60 -0.40 -16.76
C ALA A 227 15.08 -0.02 -18.16
N GLY A 228 15.48 1.16 -18.61
CA GLY A 228 15.04 1.70 -19.88
C GLY A 228 15.32 0.68 -20.97
N LEU A 229 14.25 0.21 -21.62
CA LEU A 229 14.35 -0.37 -22.94
C LEU A 229 14.99 0.70 -23.82
N SER A 230 16.29 0.52 -24.09
CA SER A 230 17.04 1.31 -25.04
C SER A 230 16.30 1.22 -26.38
N SER A 231 15.64 2.33 -26.75
CA SER A 231 15.15 2.52 -28.10
C SER A 231 16.36 2.64 -29.01
N ALA A 232 16.67 1.56 -29.73
CA ALA A 232 17.46 1.65 -30.95
C ALA A 232 16.70 2.56 -31.92
N SER A 233 17.25 3.74 -32.20
CA SER A 233 16.77 4.61 -33.27
C SER A 233 17.18 4.02 -34.63
N PRO A 234 16.26 3.93 -35.61
CA PRO A 234 16.63 3.69 -36.99
C PRO A 234 16.91 5.03 -37.69
N SER A 235 18.10 5.17 -38.25
CA SER A 235 18.44 5.80 -39.55
C SER A 235 19.95 5.98 -39.64
#